data_AF-A0AAW7ED94-F1
#
_entry.id   AF-A0AAW7ED94-F1
#
_cell.length_a   1.000
_cell.length_b   1.000
_cell.length_c   1.000
_cell.angle_alpha   90.00
_cell.angle_beta   90.00
_cell.angle_gamma   90.00
#
_symmetry.space_group_name_H-M   'P 1'
#
loop_
_entity.id
_entity.type
_entity.pdbx_description
1 polymer ?
#
loop_
_entity_poly.entity_id
_entity_poly.type
_entity_poly.pdbx_seq_one_letter_code
_entity_poly.pdbx_strand_id
1 'polypeptide(L)'
;LIADLIDNTFASITSTTKTEDAFDIFEKYDRSALPIITESGVLVGIVTFDDILDAIKDRDTEDIQKFGGMEELDLSYTHTPLFELVRKRAGWLIILFLGEMLTASAMGHFEDEIEKAVVLALFVPLIISSGGNSGSQAASLIIRAMALGELKLSDWWYVMRKEVASGVMLGGILGIIGFV
;
A
#
# COMPACT_ATOMS: atom_id res chain seq x y z
N LEU A 1 23.10 -35.53 31.21
CA LEU A 1 23.78 -34.37 30.57
C LEU A 1 22.72 -33.37 30.13
N ILE A 2 23.04 -32.08 29.95
CA ILE A 2 22.08 -31.14 29.32
C ILE A 2 21.66 -31.63 27.92
N ALA A 3 22.53 -32.39 27.24
CA ALA A 3 22.22 -33.07 25.99
C ALA A 3 20.98 -34.00 26.07
N ASP A 4 20.64 -34.50 27.25
CA ASP A 4 19.47 -35.39 27.44
C ASP A 4 18.17 -34.59 27.60
N LEU A 5 18.24 -33.26 27.71
CA LEU A 5 17.12 -32.33 27.83
C LEU A 5 16.82 -31.58 26.51
N ILE A 6 17.56 -31.85 25.44
CA ILE A 6 17.39 -31.19 24.14
C ILE A 6 16.11 -31.69 23.47
N ASP A 7 15.21 -30.75 23.18
CA ASP A 7 14.12 -30.95 22.23
C ASP A 7 14.69 -30.89 20.80
N ASN A 8 14.48 -31.94 20.01
CA ASN A 8 14.95 -32.03 18.62
C ASN A 8 14.07 -31.22 17.63
N THR A 9 13.06 -30.51 18.13
CA THR A 9 12.20 -29.63 17.34
C THR A 9 12.90 -28.28 17.16
N PHE A 10 13.74 -28.18 16.13
CA PHE A 10 14.52 -26.97 15.83
C PHE A 10 13.72 -26.03 14.91
N ALA A 11 13.09 -25.02 15.49
CA ALA A 11 12.53 -23.90 14.73
C ALA A 11 13.62 -22.83 14.56
N SER A 12 13.87 -22.43 13.31
CA SER A 12 14.86 -21.40 12.97
C SER A 12 14.39 -20.63 11.75
N ILE A 13 14.87 -19.39 11.62
CA ILE A 13 14.66 -18.56 10.44
C ILE A 13 15.99 -18.37 9.70
N THR A 14 15.93 -18.25 8.37
CA THR A 14 17.13 -17.92 7.59
C THR A 14 17.33 -16.41 7.53
N SER A 15 18.57 -15.97 7.32
CA SER A 15 18.90 -14.54 7.12
C SER A 15 18.22 -13.88 5.92
N THR A 16 17.58 -14.67 5.06
CA THR A 16 16.86 -14.25 3.84
C THR A 16 15.34 -14.26 4.03
N THR A 17 14.83 -14.76 5.16
CA THR A 17 13.40 -14.81 5.48
C THR A 17 12.87 -13.39 5.65
N LYS A 18 11.71 -13.08 5.06
CA LYS A 18 11.08 -11.78 5.24
C LYS A 18 10.48 -11.64 6.63
N THR A 19 10.36 -10.41 7.12
CA THR A 19 9.77 -10.12 8.43
C THR A 19 8.35 -10.66 8.58
N GLU A 20 7.54 -10.61 7.51
CA GLU A 20 6.17 -11.15 7.51
C GLU A 20 6.15 -12.66 7.73
N ASP A 21 6.97 -13.37 6.96
CA ASP A 21 7.08 -14.83 7.02
C ASP A 21 7.65 -15.28 8.39
N ALA A 22 8.49 -14.46 9.01
CA ALA A 22 9.03 -14.73 10.34
C ALA A 22 7.93 -14.73 11.41
N PHE A 23 6.94 -13.84 11.32
CA PHE A 23 5.82 -13.79 12.27
C PHE A 23 5.01 -15.09 12.28
N ASP A 24 4.69 -15.63 11.09
CA ASP A 24 3.97 -16.91 10.96
C ASP A 24 4.74 -18.06 11.63
N ILE A 25 6.07 -18.03 11.56
CA ILE A 25 6.94 -19.03 12.20
C ILE A 25 6.91 -18.86 13.72
N PHE A 26 7.00 -17.63 14.22
CA PHE A 26 6.87 -17.32 15.64
C PHE A 26 5.53 -17.80 16.23
N GLU A 27 4.42 -17.48 15.55
CA GLU A 27 3.07 -17.89 15.97
C GLU A 27 2.91 -19.41 15.93
N LYS A 28 3.44 -20.08 14.89
CA LYS A 28 3.35 -21.53 14.75
C LYS A 28 4.07 -22.31 15.85
N TYR A 29 5.24 -21.85 16.27
CA TYR A 29 6.09 -22.58 17.23
C TYR A 29 5.96 -22.08 18.67
N ASP A 30 5.20 -20.99 18.91
CA ASP A 30 4.99 -20.37 20.22
C ASP A 30 6.33 -20.16 20.96
N ARG A 31 7.23 -19.41 20.30
CA ARG A 31 8.58 -19.12 20.81
C ARG A 31 8.73 -17.63 21.08
N SER A 32 9.47 -17.27 22.11
CA SER A 32 9.81 -15.85 22.40
C SER A 32 11.00 -15.34 21.57
N ALA A 33 11.88 -16.26 21.13
CA ALA A 33 13.01 -15.96 20.27
C ALA A 33 13.28 -17.13 19.32
N LEU A 34 13.75 -16.82 18.11
CA LEU A 34 14.16 -17.81 17.13
C LEU A 34 15.62 -17.57 16.71
N PRO A 35 16.41 -18.64 16.53
CA PRO A 35 17.75 -18.53 15.97
C PRO A 35 17.69 -18.15 14.48
N ILE A 36 18.57 -17.23 14.10
CA ILE A 36 18.84 -16.88 12.71
C ILE A 36 20.02 -17.74 12.24
N ILE A 37 19.80 -18.52 11.19
CA ILE A 37 20.82 -19.36 10.58
C ILE A 37 21.14 -18.92 9.14
N THR A 38 22.34 -19.21 8.67
CA THR A 38 22.67 -19.14 7.25
C THR A 38 22.02 -20.30 6.48
N GLU A 39 22.00 -20.21 5.15
CA GLU A 39 21.64 -21.33 4.25
C GLU A 39 22.50 -22.59 4.50
N SER A 40 23.71 -22.41 5.04
CA SER A 40 24.61 -23.50 5.43
C SER A 40 24.37 -24.05 6.85
N GLY A 41 23.30 -23.62 7.54
CA GLY A 41 22.94 -24.09 8.87
C GLY A 41 23.79 -23.52 10.01
N VAL A 42 24.55 -22.45 9.76
CA VAL A 42 25.40 -21.81 10.76
C VAL A 42 24.59 -20.75 11.51
N LEU A 43 24.59 -20.81 12.85
CA LEU A 43 23.95 -19.79 13.69
C LEU A 43 24.65 -18.45 13.52
N VAL A 44 23.89 -17.44 13.13
CA VAL A 44 24.35 -16.05 12.96
C VAL A 44 23.90 -15.18 14.13
N GLY A 45 22.73 -15.46 14.69
CA GLY A 45 22.17 -14.66 15.79
C GLY A 45 20.81 -15.16 16.24
N ILE A 46 20.07 -14.31 16.93
CA ILE A 46 18.70 -14.54 17.34
C ILE A 46 17.87 -13.31 16.97
N VAL A 47 16.55 -13.51 16.82
CA VAL A 47 15.56 -12.43 16.81
C VAL A 47 14.50 -12.75 17.85
N THR A 48 13.91 -11.73 18.46
CA THR A 48 12.83 -11.89 19.43
C THR A 48 11.48 -11.54 18.82
N PHE A 49 10.41 -12.04 19.45
CA PHE A 49 9.05 -11.79 18.98
C PHE A 49 8.66 -10.30 19.04
N ASP A 50 9.13 -9.57 20.04
CA ASP A 50 8.89 -8.12 20.19
C ASP A 50 9.54 -7.31 19.07
N ASP A 51 10.78 -7.65 18.66
CA ASP A 51 11.44 -7.01 17.53
C ASP A 51 10.67 -7.20 16.21
N ILE A 52 10.14 -8.40 15.96
CA ILE A 52 9.31 -8.68 14.77
C ILE A 52 8.00 -7.91 14.84
N LEU A 53 7.36 -7.87 16.01
CA LEU A 53 6.08 -7.18 16.19
C LEU A 53 6.21 -5.67 15.94
N ASP A 54 7.29 -5.05 16.41
CA ASP A 54 7.53 -3.63 16.18
C ASP A 54 7.90 -3.34 14.72
N ALA A 55 8.71 -4.20 14.09
CA ALA A 55 9.01 -4.09 12.66
C ALA A 55 7.75 -4.16 11.77
N ILE A 56 6.76 -4.99 12.13
CA ILE A 56 5.47 -5.06 11.41
C ILE A 56 4.68 -3.76 11.56
N LYS A 57 4.62 -3.19 12.77
CA LYS A 57 3.90 -1.93 13.00
C LYS A 57 4.53 -0.76 12.25
N ASP A 58 5.87 -0.71 12.21
CA ASP A 58 6.60 0.34 11.51
C ASP A 58 6.33 0.26 10.00
N ARG A 59 6.42 -0.95 9.42
CA ARG A 59 6.08 -1.18 8.01
C ARG A 59 4.62 -0.86 7.70
N ASP A 60 3.68 -1.28 8.54
CA ASP A 60 2.25 -0.96 8.34
C ASP A 60 2.02 0.57 8.39
N THR A 61 2.78 1.29 9.22
CA THR A 61 2.77 2.76 9.27
C THR A 61 3.36 3.38 8.01
N GLU A 62 4.50 2.87 7.55
CA GLU A 62 5.16 3.26 6.31
C GLU A 62 4.24 3.08 5.10
N ASP A 63 3.55 1.93 4.99
CA ASP A 63 2.60 1.63 3.92
C ASP A 63 1.43 2.62 3.91
N ILE A 64 0.89 2.96 5.08
CA ILE A 64 -0.19 3.97 5.21
C ILE A 64 0.30 5.34 4.75
N GLN A 65 1.52 5.75 5.13
CA GLN A 65 2.09 7.04 4.74
C GLN A 65 2.34 7.10 3.23
N LYS A 66 2.94 6.07 2.66
CA LYS A 66 3.15 5.97 1.20
C LYS A 66 1.84 5.95 0.43
N PHE A 67 0.83 5.23 0.93
CA PHE A 67 -0.51 5.23 0.32
C PHE A 67 -1.16 6.62 0.32
N GLY A 68 -0.93 7.40 1.37
CA GLY A 68 -1.35 8.80 1.48
C GLY A 68 -0.56 9.77 0.59
N GLY A 69 0.41 9.28 -0.18
CA GLY A 69 1.22 10.10 -1.06
C GLY A 69 2.26 10.94 -0.34
N MET A 70 2.92 10.37 0.67
CA MET A 70 4.05 10.99 1.34
C MET A 70 5.17 9.99 1.58
N GLU A 71 6.39 10.49 1.66
CA GLU A 71 7.54 9.70 2.12
C GLU A 71 7.40 9.39 3.61
N GLU A 72 8.03 8.28 4.03
CA GLU A 72 8.05 7.83 5.42
C GLU A 72 8.66 8.88 6.36
N LEU A 73 8.01 9.09 7.50
CA LEU A 73 8.53 9.94 8.58
C LEU A 73 9.48 9.14 9.49
N ASP A 74 10.71 9.64 9.65
CA ASP A 74 11.72 9.01 10.53
C ASP A 74 11.39 9.19 12.02
N LEU A 75 10.56 10.19 12.34
CA LEU A 75 10.05 10.49 13.68
C LEU A 75 8.52 10.52 13.67
N SER A 76 7.91 10.30 14.85
CA SER A 76 6.47 10.52 15.00
C SER A 76 6.07 11.95 14.60
N TYR A 77 4.87 12.11 14.04
CA TYR A 77 4.35 13.40 13.54
C TYR A 77 4.55 14.58 14.51
N THR A 78 4.34 14.36 15.82
CA THR A 78 4.46 15.41 16.85
C THR A 78 5.90 15.84 17.12
N HIS A 79 6.87 15.00 16.78
CA HIS A 79 8.30 15.25 16.95
C HIS A 79 8.99 15.60 15.62
N THR A 80 8.34 15.38 14.48
CA THR A 80 8.87 15.78 13.18
C THR A 80 8.85 17.31 13.05
N PRO A 81 10.00 17.96 12.80
CA PRO A 81 10.04 19.41 12.58
C PRO A 81 9.32 19.79 11.28
N LEU A 82 8.72 20.99 11.27
CA LEU A 82 7.89 21.48 10.14
C LEU A 82 8.60 21.38 8.78
N PHE A 83 9.88 21.74 8.70
CA PHE A 83 10.63 21.70 7.45
C PHE A 83 10.80 20.27 6.91
N GLU A 84 10.94 19.29 7.81
CA GLU A 84 11.03 17.88 7.44
C GLU A 84 9.68 17.36 6.95
N LEU A 85 8.58 17.70 7.63
CA LEU A 85 7.22 17.38 7.16
C LEU A 85 6.95 17.94 5.76
N VAL A 86 7.33 19.19 5.50
CA VAL A 86 7.19 19.81 4.18
C VAL A 86 8.04 19.06 3.16
N ARG A 87 9.30 18.75 3.47
CA ARG A 87 10.19 18.05 2.55
C ARG A 87 9.67 16.66 2.16
N LYS A 88 9.16 15.88 3.14
CA LYS A 88 8.62 14.52 2.93
C LYS A 88 7.33 14.50 2.10
N ARG A 89 6.66 15.65 1.93
CA ARG A 89 5.43 15.79 1.11
C ARG A 89 5.67 16.53 -0.21
N ALA A 90 6.59 17.51 -0.22
CA ALA A 90 6.77 18.42 -1.34
C ALA A 90 7.14 17.70 -2.64
N GLY A 91 8.03 16.70 -2.58
CA GLY A 91 8.41 15.91 -3.75
C GLY A 91 7.21 15.27 -4.44
N TRP A 92 6.36 14.61 -3.65
CA TRP A 92 5.16 13.95 -4.17
C TRP A 92 4.09 14.93 -4.64
N LEU A 93 3.85 16.02 -3.89
CA LEU A 93 2.91 17.06 -4.30
C LEU A 93 3.33 17.75 -5.60
N ILE A 94 4.62 17.98 -5.81
CA ILE A 94 5.14 18.53 -7.07
C ILE A 94 4.87 17.57 -8.22
N ILE A 95 5.16 16.28 -8.06
CA ILE A 95 4.92 15.27 -9.10
C ILE A 95 3.42 15.20 -9.45
N LEU A 96 2.55 15.16 -8.44
CA LEU A 96 1.10 15.17 -8.65
C LEU A 96 0.63 16.45 -9.34
N PHE A 97 1.13 17.61 -8.93
CA PHE A 97 0.80 18.90 -9.56
C PHE A 97 1.24 18.96 -11.04
N LEU A 98 2.42 18.43 -11.36
CA LEU A 98 2.86 18.31 -12.76
C LEU A 98 1.89 17.42 -13.57
N GLY A 99 1.41 16.34 -12.98
CA GLY A 99 0.38 15.49 -13.58
C GLY A 99 -0.96 16.21 -13.76
N GLU A 100 -1.40 16.99 -12.77
CA GLU A 100 -2.62 17.80 -12.83
C GLU A 100 -2.53 18.89 -13.92
N MET A 101 -1.35 19.46 -14.15
CA MET A 101 -1.16 20.42 -15.26
C MET A 101 -1.41 19.80 -16.63
N LEU A 102 -1.21 18.49 -16.81
CA LEU A 102 -1.60 17.80 -18.05
C LEU A 102 -3.12 17.83 -18.25
N THR A 103 -3.89 17.75 -17.17
CA THR A 103 -5.35 17.88 -17.22
C THR A 103 -5.76 19.29 -17.64
N ALA A 104 -5.12 20.32 -17.07
CA ALA A 104 -5.36 21.71 -17.48
C ALA A 104 -5.02 21.94 -18.96
N SER A 105 -3.91 21.38 -19.45
CA SER A 105 -3.53 21.44 -20.86
C SER A 105 -4.55 20.73 -21.76
N ALA A 106 -5.07 19.57 -21.35
CA ALA A 106 -6.10 18.86 -22.09
C ALA A 106 -7.41 19.65 -22.14
N MET A 107 -7.81 20.28 -21.03
CA MET A 107 -9.01 21.13 -20.98
C MET A 107 -8.88 22.34 -21.91
N GLY A 108 -7.72 23.02 -21.91
CA GLY A 108 -7.47 24.15 -22.82
C GLY A 108 -7.50 23.75 -24.30
N HIS A 109 -7.15 22.50 -24.64
CA HIS A 109 -7.27 22.01 -26.02
C HIS A 109 -8.74 21.89 -26.48
N PHE A 110 -9.68 21.66 -25.56
CA PHE A 110 -11.12 21.51 -25.84
C PHE A 110 -11.94 22.75 -25.45
N GLU A 111 -11.30 23.91 -25.32
CA GLU A 111 -11.95 25.16 -24.89
C GLU A 111 -13.11 25.52 -25.83
N ASP A 112 -12.89 25.49 -27.14
CA ASP A 112 -13.91 25.78 -28.16
C ASP A 112 -15.11 24.80 -28.10
N GLU A 113 -14.89 23.53 -27.71
CA GLU A 113 -15.95 22.55 -27.49
C GLU A 113 -16.74 22.83 -26.22
N ILE A 114 -16.05 23.20 -25.15
CA ILE A 114 -16.67 23.54 -23.87
C ILE A 114 -17.52 24.81 -24.02
N GLU A 115 -17.08 25.80 -24.82
CA GLU A 115 -17.86 27.02 -25.09
C GLU A 115 -19.21 26.71 -25.74
N LYS A 116 -19.29 25.69 -26.62
CA LYS A 116 -20.55 25.27 -27.26
C LYS A 116 -21.57 24.77 -26.24
N ALA A 117 -21.12 24.23 -25.11
CA ALA A 117 -21.97 23.72 -24.04
C ALA A 117 -21.30 23.90 -22.68
N VAL A 118 -21.27 25.13 -22.19
CA VAL A 118 -20.59 25.51 -20.93
C VAL A 118 -21.05 24.67 -19.73
N VAL A 119 -22.29 24.18 -19.76
CA VAL A 119 -22.84 23.27 -18.73
C VAL A 119 -22.00 22.00 -18.55
N LEU A 120 -21.32 21.52 -19.59
CA LEU A 120 -20.43 20.34 -19.52
C LEU A 120 -19.27 20.56 -18.54
N ALA A 121 -18.79 21.80 -18.39
CA ALA A 121 -17.74 22.13 -17.43
C ALA A 121 -18.15 21.84 -15.97
N LEU A 122 -19.45 21.89 -15.66
CA LEU A 122 -19.95 21.55 -14.32
C LEU A 122 -19.83 20.05 -14.00
N PHE A 123 -19.83 19.20 -15.03
CA PHE A 123 -19.69 17.75 -14.86
C PHE A 123 -18.23 17.30 -14.78
N VAL A 124 -17.27 18.09 -15.27
CA VAL A 124 -15.85 17.73 -15.26
C VAL A 124 -15.34 17.42 -13.84
N PRO A 125 -15.53 18.30 -12.82
CA PRO A 125 -15.11 17.98 -11.45
C PRO A 125 -15.81 16.75 -10.87
N LEU A 126 -17.09 16.54 -11.19
CA LEU A 126 -17.86 15.39 -10.70
C LEU A 126 -17.33 14.07 -11.26
N ILE A 127 -17.02 14.03 -12.55
CA ILE A 127 -16.48 12.85 -13.22
C ILE A 127 -15.07 12.55 -12.73
N ILE A 128 -14.19 13.57 -12.67
CA ILE A 128 -12.81 13.42 -12.18
C ILE A 128 -12.80 12.94 -10.73
N SER A 129 -13.60 13.55 -9.86
CA SER A 129 -13.67 13.17 -8.44
C SER A 129 -14.23 11.76 -8.25
N SER A 130 -15.29 11.40 -8.98
CA SER A 130 -15.87 10.04 -8.91
C SER A 130 -14.88 8.98 -9.40
N GLY A 131 -14.18 9.25 -10.51
CA GLY A 131 -13.12 8.39 -11.03
C GLY A 131 -11.96 8.23 -10.05
N GLY A 132 -11.50 9.34 -9.45
CA GLY A 132 -10.45 9.34 -8.42
C GLY A 132 -10.84 8.53 -7.17
N ASN A 133 -12.04 8.73 -6.65
CA ASN A 133 -12.54 7.99 -5.49
C ASN A 133 -12.66 6.49 -5.78
N SER A 134 -13.21 6.11 -6.94
CA SER A 134 -13.30 4.71 -7.36
C SER A 134 -11.91 4.08 -7.54
N GLY A 135 -10.98 4.80 -8.15
CA GLY A 135 -9.60 4.35 -8.35
C GLY A 135 -8.88 4.10 -7.02
N SER A 136 -9.00 5.04 -6.06
CA SER A 136 -8.41 4.91 -4.73
C SER A 136 -9.01 3.76 -3.92
N GLN A 137 -10.32 3.49 -4.05
CA GLN A 137 -10.97 2.34 -3.42
C GLN A 137 -10.42 1.01 -3.97
N ALA A 138 -10.36 0.89 -5.30
CA ALA A 138 -9.80 -0.31 -5.94
C ALA A 138 -8.32 -0.50 -5.59
N ALA A 139 -7.51 0.57 -5.65
CA ALA A 139 -6.09 0.53 -5.30
C ALA A 139 -5.88 0.10 -3.84
N SER A 140 -6.63 0.67 -2.89
CA SER A 140 -6.54 0.31 -1.47
C SER A 140 -6.82 -1.18 -1.24
N LEU A 141 -7.90 -1.70 -1.84
CA LEU A 141 -8.28 -3.11 -1.71
C LEU A 141 -7.22 -4.05 -2.30
N ILE A 142 -6.71 -3.73 -3.49
CA ILE A 142 -5.72 -4.56 -4.19
C ILE A 142 -4.36 -4.52 -3.48
N ILE A 143 -3.88 -3.34 -3.09
CA ILE A 143 -2.62 -3.19 -2.36
C ILE A 143 -2.67 -3.96 -1.04
N ARG A 144 -3.76 -3.83 -0.29
CA ARG A 144 -3.93 -4.57 0.97
C ARG A 144 -3.98 -6.08 0.74
N ALA A 145 -4.73 -6.56 -0.25
CA ALA A 145 -4.79 -7.97 -0.57
C ALA A 145 -3.42 -8.54 -0.99
N MET A 146 -2.59 -7.73 -1.67
CA MET A 146 -1.19 -8.10 -1.95
C MET A 146 -0.33 -8.13 -0.68
N ALA A 147 -0.48 -7.14 0.22
CA ALA A 147 0.26 -7.07 1.48
C ALA A 147 -0.07 -8.24 2.43
N LEU A 148 -1.31 -8.74 2.39
CA LEU A 148 -1.76 -9.92 3.14
C LEU A 148 -1.44 -11.27 2.45
N GLY A 149 -0.81 -11.25 1.27
CA GLY A 149 -0.51 -12.46 0.49
C GLY A 149 -1.72 -13.14 -0.15
N GLU A 150 -2.90 -12.52 -0.12
CA GLU A 150 -4.13 -13.03 -0.75
C GLU A 150 -4.07 -12.94 -2.29
N LEU A 151 -3.33 -11.96 -2.82
CA LEU A 151 -3.12 -11.74 -4.25
C LEU A 151 -1.63 -11.63 -4.58
N LYS A 152 -1.23 -12.24 -5.69
CA LYS A 152 0.12 -12.09 -6.26
C LYS A 152 0.07 -11.27 -7.53
N LEU A 153 1.21 -10.71 -7.94
CA LEU A 153 1.34 -9.99 -9.22
C LEU A 153 0.96 -10.85 -10.43
N SER A 154 1.12 -12.17 -10.33
CA SER A 154 0.67 -13.11 -11.38
C SER A 154 -0.84 -13.14 -11.58
N ASP A 155 -1.63 -12.70 -10.59
CA ASP A 155 -3.10 -12.71 -10.62
C ASP A 155 -3.72 -11.47 -11.29
N TRP A 156 -2.90 -10.61 -11.92
CA TRP A 156 -3.34 -9.34 -12.51
C TRP A 156 -4.54 -9.47 -13.48
N TRP A 157 -4.60 -10.56 -14.25
CA TRP A 157 -5.70 -10.80 -15.18
C TRP A 157 -7.03 -11.10 -14.47
N TYR A 158 -6.97 -11.83 -13.35
CA TYR A 158 -8.14 -12.10 -12.50
C TYR A 158 -8.68 -10.79 -11.90
N VAL A 159 -7.77 -9.96 -11.36
CA VAL A 159 -8.11 -8.66 -10.77
C VAL A 159 -8.75 -7.74 -11.81
N MET A 160 -8.15 -7.59 -12.98
CA MET A 160 -8.67 -6.72 -14.04
C MET A 160 -10.09 -7.10 -14.46
N ARG A 161 -10.38 -8.39 -14.67
CA ARG A 161 -11.74 -8.82 -15.04
C ARG A 161 -12.77 -8.49 -13.97
N LYS A 162 -12.40 -8.67 -12.70
CA LYS A 162 -13.27 -8.34 -11.57
C LYS A 162 -13.52 -6.84 -11.47
N GLU A 163 -12.48 -6.02 -11.65
CA GLU A 163 -12.57 -4.55 -11.57
C GLU A 163 -13.29 -3.91 -12.76
N VAL A 164 -13.19 -4.49 -13.96
CA VAL A 164 -13.99 -4.03 -15.11
C VAL A 164 -15.48 -4.28 -14.85
N ALA A 165 -15.83 -5.45 -14.31
CA ALA A 165 -17.22 -5.77 -13.99
C ALA A 165 -17.76 -4.88 -12.85
N SER A 166 -17.00 -4.70 -11.77
CA SER A 166 -17.40 -3.81 -10.67
C SER A 166 -17.53 -2.36 -11.16
N GLY A 167 -16.59 -1.88 -11.98
CA GLY A 167 -16.58 -0.54 -12.55
C GLY A 167 -17.80 -0.25 -13.43
N VAL A 168 -18.22 -1.21 -14.27
CA VAL A 168 -19.46 -1.06 -15.07
C VAL A 168 -20.69 -0.98 -14.16
N MET A 169 -20.77 -1.82 -13.12
CA MET A 169 -21.90 -1.81 -12.19
C MET A 169 -21.97 -0.50 -11.39
N LEU A 170 -20.86 -0.08 -10.79
CA LEU A 170 -20.77 1.15 -10.00
C LEU A 170 -20.99 2.39 -10.87
N GLY A 171 -20.39 2.42 -12.06
CA GLY A 171 -20.60 3.48 -13.05
C GLY A 171 -22.06 3.56 -13.49
N GLY A 172 -22.72 2.42 -13.68
CA GLY A 172 -24.17 2.38 -13.96
C GLY A 172 -25.00 2.97 -12.82
N ILE A 173 -24.71 2.60 -11.57
CA ILE A 173 -25.41 3.15 -10.39
C ILE A 173 -25.23 4.66 -10.29
N LEU A 174 -23.99 5.15 -10.38
CA LEU A 174 -23.70 6.58 -10.30
C LEU A 174 -24.27 7.35 -11.49
N GLY A 175 -24.22 6.78 -12.68
CA GLY A 175 -24.80 7.38 -13.89
C GLY A 175 -26.32 7.53 -13.80
N ILE A 176 -27.02 6.53 -13.24
CA ILE A 176 -28.47 6.62 -13.00
C ILE A 176 -28.77 7.73 -11.99
N ILE A 177 -28.01 7.80 -10.89
CA ILE A 177 -28.21 8.84 -9.86
C ILE A 177 -27.93 10.24 -10.43
N GLY A 178 -26.84 10.42 -11.17
CA GLY A 178 -26.48 11.71 -11.76
C GLY A 178 -27.38 12.15 -12.91
N PHE A 179 -28.17 11.24 -13.47
CA PHE A 179 -29.17 11.55 -14.50
C PHE A 179 -30.49 12.09 -13.92
N VAL A 180 -30.82 11.72 -12.67
CA VAL A 180 -32.05 12.12 -11.96
C VAL A 180 -31.84 13.44 -11.23
#